data_AF-A0A831KFD5-F1
#
_entry.id   AF-A0A831KFD5-F1
#
_cell.length_a   1.000
_cell.length_b   1.000
_cell.length_c   1.000
_cell.angle_alpha   90.00
_cell.angle_beta   90.00
_cell.angle_gamma   90.00
#
_symmetry.space_group_name_H-M   'P 1'
#
loop_
_entity.id
_entity.type
_entity.pdbx_description
1 polymer ?
#
loop_
_entity_poly.entity_id
_entity_poly.type
_entity_poly.pdbx_seq_one_letter_code
_entity_poly.pdbx_strand_id
1 'polypeptide(L)' 'MPGIPESLRAAARDRVPTACLTRGIAGVRGRTVIINLPGSPKAVRESMAVLLPFLLHLIEEVKGDPTKCCAP' A
#
# COMPACT_ATOMS: atom_id res chain seq x y z
N MET A 1 -6.44 -1.90 4.94
CA MET A 1 -5.32 -2.77 4.52
C MET A 1 -4.06 -2.36 5.29
N PRO A 2 -3.86 -2.88 6.50
CA PRO A 2 -2.76 -2.43 7.38
C PRO A 2 -1.36 -2.83 6.88
N GLY A 3 -1.23 -3.96 6.17
CA GLY A 3 0.06 -4.45 5.68
C GLY A 3 0.79 -3.52 4.70
N ILE A 4 0.07 -2.70 3.92
CA ILE A 4 0.67 -1.75 2.98
C ILE A 4 1.45 -0.65 3.72
N PRO A 5 0.83 0.18 4.59
CA PRO A 5 1.56 1.21 5.31
C PRO A 5 2.62 0.63 6.27
N GLU A 6 2.47 -0.60 6.76
CA GLU A 6 3.52 -1.31 7.50
C GLU A 6 4.74 -1.60 6.63
N SER A 7 4.53 -2.11 5.42
CA SER A 7 5.61 -2.41 4.46
C SER A 7 6.35 -1.15 4.04
N LEU A 8 5.63 -0.05 3.80
CA LEU A 8 6.24 1.25 3.47
C LEU A 8 7.09 1.79 4.63
N ARG A 9 6.61 1.70 5.88
CA ARG A 9 7.40 2.10 7.06
C ARG A 9 8.64 1.24 7.23
N ALA A 10 8.52 -0.08 7.05
CA ALA A 10 9.63 -1.01 7.16
C ALA A 10 10.72 -0.71 6.12
N ALA A 11 10.34 -0.51 4.86
CA ALA A 11 11.28 -0.23 3.77
C ALA A 11 12.01 1.12 3.90
N ALA A 12 11.42 2.08 4.60
CA ALA A 12 12.00 3.40 4.84
C ALA A 12 12.78 3.49 6.18
N ARG A 13 12.61 2.54 7.11
CA ARG A 13 13.14 2.59 8.47
C ARG A 13 14.63 2.90 8.55
N ASP A 14 15.43 2.23 7.73
CA ASP A 14 16.90 2.34 7.79
C ASP A 14 17.45 3.58 7.08
N ARG A 15 16.63 4.20 6.21
CA ARG A 15 17.04 5.36 5.39
C ARG A 15 16.50 6.67 5.91
N VAL A 16 15.34 6.64 6.58
CA VAL A 16 14.62 7.83 7.06
C VAL A 16 14.30 7.61 8.54
N PRO A 17 15.05 8.19 9.47
CA PRO A 17 14.83 8.02 10.91
C PRO A 17 13.41 8.40 11.37
N THR A 18 12.77 9.34 10.67
CA THR A 18 11.40 9.80 10.93
C THR A 18 10.33 8.95 10.24
N ALA A 19 10.67 7.86 9.55
CA ALA A 19 9.71 7.00 8.86
C ALA A 19 8.64 6.44 9.80
N CYS A 20 8.96 6.21 11.07
CA CYS A 20 8.01 5.76 12.08
C CYS A 20 6.88 6.77 12.36
N LEU A 21 7.12 8.07 12.12
CA LEU A 21 6.14 9.14 12.38
C LEU A 21 5.05 9.22 11.31
N THR A 22 5.19 8.51 10.17
CA THR A 22 4.16 8.53 9.13
C THR A 22 2.86 7.90 9.62
N ARG A 23 1.75 8.63 9.44
CA ARG A 23 0.39 8.18 9.77
C ARG A 23 -0.40 7.76 8.53
N GLY A 24 0.31 7.49 7.42
CA GLY A 24 -0.30 7.00 6.19
C GLY A 24 -1.10 5.72 6.43
N ILE A 25 -2.27 5.64 5.78
CA ILE A 25 -3.14 4.48 5.77
C ILE A 25 -3.35 4.00 4.34
N ALA A 26 -3.78 2.74 4.19
CA ALA A 26 -4.23 2.19 2.93
C ALA A 26 -5.55 1.45 3.12
N GLY A 27 -6.43 1.58 2.14
CA GLY A 27 -7.77 1.02 2.18
C GLY A 27 -8.38 0.85 0.79
N VAL A 28 -9.60 0.32 0.78
CA VAL A 28 -10.36 0.06 -0.43
C VAL A 28 -11.72 0.76 -0.31
N ARG A 29 -12.15 1.42 -1.38
CA ARG A 29 -13.49 1.99 -1.51
C ARG A 29 -14.12 1.44 -2.78
N GLY A 30 -15.11 0.56 -2.65
CA GLY A 30 -15.67 -0.17 -3.80
C GLY A 30 -14.59 -1.03 -4.46
N ARG A 31 -14.24 -0.71 -5.71
CA ARG A 31 -13.16 -1.35 -6.49
C ARG A 31 -11.89 -0.50 -6.61
N THR A 32 -11.78 0.54 -5.78
CA THR A 32 -10.65 1.49 -5.83
C THR A 32 -9.77 1.32 -4.61
N VAL A 33 -8.47 1.12 -4.84
CA VAL A 33 -7.46 1.13 -3.78
C VAL A 33 -6.98 2.57 -3.55
N ILE A 34 -6.92 2.97 -2.29
CA ILE A 34 -6.44 4.29 -1.85
C ILE A 34 -5.26 4.07 -0.91
N ILE A 35 -4.10 4.66 -1.24
CA ILE A 35 -2.86 4.54 -0.48
C ILE A 35 -2.29 5.94 -0.23
N ASN A 36 -2.06 6.30 1.03
CA ASN A 36 -1.38 7.54 1.37
C ASN A 36 0.14 7.37 1.19
N LEU A 37 0.73 8.20 0.33
CA LEU A 37 2.18 8.24 0.12
C LEU A 37 2.83 9.44 0.83
N PRO A 38 4.15 9.39 1.07
CA PRO A 38 4.88 10.53 1.64
C PRO A 38 4.85 11.77 0.74
N GLY A 39 5.02 12.96 1.32
CA GLY A 39 4.89 14.23 0.59
C GLY A 39 6.04 14.60 -0.36
N SER A 40 7.18 13.91 -0.31
CA SER A 40 8.33 14.24 -1.16
C SER A 40 8.41 13.34 -2.41
N PRO A 41 8.77 13.86 -3.60
CA PRO A 41 8.88 13.05 -4.82
C PRO A 41 9.89 11.89 -4.71
N LYS A 42 10.95 12.06 -3.91
CA LYS A 42 11.91 10.99 -3.63
C LYS A 42 11.25 9.84 -2.87
N ALA A 43 10.57 10.15 -1.78
CA ALA A 43 9.93 9.15 -0.94
C ALA A 43 8.73 8.47 -1.65
N VAL A 44 8.04 9.18 -2.54
CA VAL A 44 7.04 8.57 -3.44
C VAL A 44 7.69 7.51 -4.34
N ARG A 45 8.82 7.81 -5.00
CA ARG A 45 9.51 6.85 -5.86
C ARG A 45 9.97 5.61 -5.10
N GLU A 46 10.55 5.81 -3.91
CA GLU A 46 10.96 4.70 -3.03
C GLU A 46 9.77 3.86 -2.56
N SER A 47 8.65 4.51 -2.20
CA SER A 47 7.42 3.80 -1.82
C SER A 47 6.83 3.03 -2.99
N MET A 48 6.82 3.61 -4.20
CA MET A 48 6.34 2.93 -5.40
C MET A 48 7.19 1.72 -5.76
N ALA A 49 8.52 1.77 -5.56
CA ALA A 49 9.37 0.60 -5.75
C ALA A 49 8.99 -0.58 -4.83
N VAL A 50 8.47 -0.30 -3.63
CA VAL A 50 7.93 -1.33 -2.71
C VAL A 50 6.59 -1.87 -3.21
N LEU A 51 5.71 -1.00 -3.72
CA LEU A 51 4.36 -1.39 -4.13
C LEU A 51 4.31 -2.11 -5.48
N LEU A 52 5.13 -1.70 -6.45
CA LEU A 52 5.11 -2.17 -7.83
C LEU A 52 5.09 -3.71 -7.99
N PRO A 53 5.89 -4.49 -7.24
CA PRO A 53 5.92 -5.95 -7.37
C PRO A 53 4.56 -6.64 -7.15
N PHE A 54 3.70 -6.07 -6.31
CA PHE A 54 2.40 -6.67 -5.96
C PHE A 54 1.20 -5.80 -6.35
N LEU A 55 1.43 -4.63 -6.97
CA LEU A 55 0.38 -3.68 -7.31
C LEU A 55 -0.65 -4.27 -8.28
N LEU A 56 -0.20 -5.05 -9.27
CA LEU A 56 -1.11 -5.70 -10.23
C LEU A 56 -2.02 -6.70 -9.54
N HIS A 57 -1.45 -7.61 -8.74
CA HIS A 57 -2.21 -8.60 -7.97
C HIS A 57 -3.19 -7.93 -7.01
N LEU A 58 -2.76 -6.85 -6.33
CA LEU A 58 -3.62 -6.06 -5.45
C LEU A 58 -4.84 -5.47 -6.19
N ILE A 59 -4.64 -4.95 -7.40
CA ILE A 59 -5.73 -4.40 -8.21
C ILE A 59 -6.69 -5.52 -8.65
N GLU A 60 -6.18 -6.69 -9.02
CA GLU A 60 -7.00 -7.85 -9.38
C GLU A 60 -7.84 -8.34 -8.20
N GLU A 61 -7.24 -8.45 -7.02
CA GLU A 61 -7.91 -8.83 -5.77
C GLU A 61 -9.06 -7.87 -5.45
N VAL A 62 -8.83 -6.55 -5.60
CA VAL A 62 -9.83 -5.50 -5.30
C VAL A 62 -10.90 -5.37 -6.38
N LYS A 63 -10.60 -5.66 -7.64
CA LYS A 63 -11.63 -5.72 -8.70
C LYS A 63 -12.70 -6.77 -8.37
N GLY A 64 -12.29 -7.84 -7.66
CA GLY A 64 -13.14 -8.94 -7.24
C GLY A 64 -13.52 -9.82 -8.43
N ASP A 65 -13.32 -11.12 -8.26
CA ASP A 65 -14.07 -12.10 -9.04
C ASP A 65 -15.47 -12.21 -8.41
N PRO A 66 -16.58 -11.99 -9.15
CA PRO A 66 -17.93 -12.15 -8.61
C PRO A 66 -18.22 -13.56 -8.06
N THR A 67 -17.34 -14.54 -8.30
CA THR A 67 -17.46 -15.91 -7.78
C THR A 67 -16.82 -16.15 -6.40
N LYS A 68 -16.07 -15.19 -5.83
CA LYS A 68 -15.40 -15.35 -4.52
C LYS A 68 -16.20 -14.86 -3.31
N CYS A 69 -17.47 -14.51 -3.48
CA CYS A 69 -18.41 -14.42 -2.35
C CYS A 69 -18.82 -15.83 -1.93
N CYS A 70 -18.00 -16.43 -1.04
CA CYS A 70 -18.33 -17.44 -0.03
C CYS A 70 -17.04 -18.17 0.37
N ALA A 71 -16.47 -17.79 1.50
CA ALA A 71 -15.81 -18.75 2.38
C ALA A 71 -16.31 -18.44 3.80
N PRO A 72 -16.82 -19.45 4.54
CA PRO A 72 -17.49 -19.27 5.84
C PRO A 72 -16.56 -18.72 6.93
#